data_AF-A0A0P9KSE6-F1
#
_entry.id   AF-A0A0P9KSE6-F1
#
_cell.length_a   1.000
_cell.length_b   1.000
_cell.length_c   1.000
_cell.angle_alpha   90.00
_cell.angle_beta   90.00
_cell.angle_gamma   90.00
#
_symmetry.space_group_name_H-M   'P 1'
#
loop_
_entity.id
_entity.type
_entity.pdbx_description
1 polymer ?
#
loop_
_entity_poly.entity_id
_entity_poly.type
_entity_poly.pdbx_seq_one_letter_code
_entity_poly.pdbx_strand_id
1 'polypeptide(L)' 'MSQPAVKSLIDEQLAEVAGIDPADVIKRAERLGFIGWPIKSYREPQGPWVHRYSKDQRSANS' A
#
# COMPACT_ATOMS: atom_id res chain seq x y z
N MET A 1 16.20 -18.90 -15.36
CA MET A 1 16.59 -17.86 -14.40
C MET A 1 15.61 -16.70 -14.56
N SER A 2 14.57 -16.65 -13.73
CA SER A 2 13.56 -15.59 -13.79
C SER A 2 14.17 -14.31 -13.24
N GLN A 3 14.37 -13.31 -14.09
CA GLN A 3 14.82 -11.98 -13.68
C GLN A 3 13.87 -11.45 -12.59
N PRO A 4 14.38 -10.87 -11.48
CA PRO A 4 13.50 -10.08 -10.63
C PRO A 4 13.01 -8.91 -11.49
N ALA A 5 11.69 -8.81 -11.65
CA ALA A 5 11.07 -7.69 -12.34
C ALA A 5 11.67 -6.41 -11.75
N VAL A 6 12.24 -5.57 -12.61
CA VAL A 6 12.75 -4.25 -12.23
C VAL A 6 11.59 -3.54 -11.54
N LYS A 7 11.60 -3.51 -10.21
CA LYS A 7 10.63 -2.73 -9.44
C LYS A 7 10.84 -1.31 -9.92
N SER A 8 9.86 -0.78 -10.63
CA SER A 8 9.91 0.58 -11.14
C SER A 8 10.20 1.51 -9.95
N LEU A 9 11.00 2.56 -10.13
CA LEU A 9 11.25 3.58 -9.09
C LEU A 9 9.95 4.09 -8.43
N ILE A 10 8.83 4.00 -9.16
CA ILE A 10 7.47 4.29 -8.69
C ILE A 10 7.02 3.31 -7.59
N ASP A 11 7.28 2.00 -7.74
CA ASP A 11 6.97 0.98 -6.72
C ASP A 11 7.83 1.19 -5.45
N GLU A 12 9.04 1.75 -5.57
CA GLU A 12 9.87 2.09 -4.40
C GLU A 12 9.31 3.28 -3.61
N GLN A 13 8.54 4.16 -4.25
CA GLN A 13 7.89 5.31 -3.62
C GLN A 13 6.50 4.99 -3.06
N LEU A 14 5.96 3.81 -3.33
CA LEU A 14 4.70 3.35 -2.76
C LEU A 14 4.96 2.51 -1.51
N ALA A 15 4.09 2.65 -0.52
CA ALA A 15 4.03 1.77 0.64
C ALA A 15 2.84 0.82 0.48
N GLU A 16 3.10 -0.47 0.71
CA GLU A 16 2.09 -1.52 0.61
C GLU A 16 1.62 -1.90 2.02
N VAL A 17 0.31 -1.81 2.25
CA VAL A 17 -0.34 -2.28 3.47
C VAL A 17 -1.24 -3.43 3.09
N ALA A 18 -1.03 -4.60 3.71
CA ALA A 18 -1.80 -5.81 3.42
C ALA A 18 -2.53 -6.35 4.66
N GLY A 19 -3.69 -6.97 4.45
CA GLY A 19 -4.54 -7.50 5.51
C GLY A 19 -5.71 -8.33 4.99
N ILE A 20 -6.34 -9.09 5.88
CA ILE A 20 -7.43 -10.01 5.52
C ILE A 20 -8.71 -9.25 5.13
N ASP A 21 -8.97 -8.14 5.81
CA ASP A 21 -10.14 -7.30 5.60
C ASP A 21 -9.74 -5.90 5.08
N PRO A 22 -10.41 -5.35 4.06
CA PRO A 22 -10.05 -4.06 3.49
C PRO A 22 -10.19 -2.91 4.49
N ALA A 23 -11.11 -2.99 5.46
CA ALA A 23 -11.25 -1.96 6.50
C ALA A 23 -10.08 -2.00 7.49
N ASP A 24 -9.58 -3.19 7.84
CA ASP A 24 -8.37 -3.32 8.67
C ASP A 24 -7.12 -2.78 7.96
N VAL A 25 -7.03 -2.97 6.64
CA VAL A 25 -5.94 -2.41 5.83
C VAL A 25 -5.94 -0.88 5.87
N ILE A 26 -7.13 -0.24 5.80
CA ILE A 26 -7.26 1.21 5.93
C ILE A 26 -6.84 1.67 7.32
N LYS A 27 -7.36 1.05 8.40
CA LYS A 27 -6.98 1.41 9.78
C LYS A 27 -5.48 1.25 10.04
N ARG A 28 -4.84 0.22 9.48
CA ARG A 28 -3.38 0.05 9.56
C ARG A 28 -2.65 1.15 8.81
N ALA A 29 -3.13 1.54 7.63
CA ALA A 29 -2.54 2.64 6.88
C ALA A 29 -2.65 3.98 7.62
N GLU A 30 -3.81 4.26 8.21
CA GLU A 30 -4.02 5.45 9.05
C GLU A 30 -3.05 5.47 10.25
N ARG A 31 -2.86 4.33 10.93
CA ARG A 31 -1.87 4.20 12.03
C ARG A 31 -0.43 4.40 11.58
N LEU A 32 -0.10 4.10 10.32
CA LEU A 32 1.22 4.33 9.73
C LEU A 32 1.41 5.79 9.26
N GLY A 33 0.38 6.61 9.37
CA GLY A 33 0.38 8.04 9.02
C GLY A 33 -0.01 8.33 7.57
N PHE A 34 -0.59 7.36 6.85
CA PHE A 34 -1.16 7.63 5.53
C PHE A 34 -2.53 8.30 5.69
N ILE A 35 -2.76 9.36 4.92
CA ILE A 35 -4.00 10.14 4.97
C ILE A 35 -4.79 9.93 3.68
N GLY A 36 -6.07 9.58 3.83
CA GLY A 36 -7.01 9.42 2.72
C GLY A 36 -7.08 8.00 2.15
N TRP A 37 -7.67 7.89 0.95
CA TRP A 37 -7.88 6.62 0.26
C TRP A 37 -6.59 6.14 -0.46
N PRO A 38 -6.36 4.82 -0.56
CA PRO A 38 -5.23 4.29 -1.28
C PRO A 38 -5.29 4.62 -2.76
N ILE A 39 -4.11 4.83 -3.36
CA ILE A 39 -3.96 5.10 -4.79
C ILE A 39 -4.31 3.85 -5.60
N LYS A 40 -4.05 2.66 -5.04
CA LYS A 40 -4.41 1.39 -5.64
C LYS A 40 -4.83 0.40 -4.57
N SER A 41 -5.96 -0.27 -4.77
CA SER A 41 -6.44 -1.35 -3.92
C SER A 41 -6.74 -2.57 -4.78
N TYR A 42 -6.23 -3.73 -4.39
CA TYR A 42 -6.57 -5.00 -5.04
C TYR A 42 -6.52 -6.13 -4.03
N ARG A 43 -7.20 -7.23 -4.36
CA ARG A 43 -7.14 -8.47 -3.61
C ARG A 43 -6.27 -9.46 -4.39
N GLU A 44 -5.31 -10.07 -3.72
CA GLU A 44 -4.54 -11.13 -4.36
C GLU A 44 -5.43 -12.37 -4.58
N PRO A 45 -5.25 -13.15 -5.67
CA PRO A 45 -6.20 -14.18 -6.11
C PRO A 45 -6.57 -15.24 -5.06
N GLN A 46 -5.76 -15.42 -4.01
CA GLN A 46 -6.07 -16.23 -2.82
C GLN A 46 -5.46 -15.61 -1.54
N GLY A 47 -5.23 -14.29 -1.56
CA GLY A 47 -4.42 -13.62 -0.57
C GLY A 47 -5.14 -12.45 0.11
N PRO A 48 -4.38 -11.63 0.85
CA PRO A 48 -4.91 -10.46 1.53
C PRO A 48 -5.36 -9.39 0.53
N TRP A 49 -6.15 -8.44 1.05
CA TRP A 49 -6.29 -7.12 0.44
C TRP A 49 -4.98 -6.37 0.56
N VAL A 50 -4.55 -5.77 -0.54
CA VAL A 50 -3.33 -4.97 -0.64
C VAL A 50 -3.73 -3.57 -1.08
N HIS A 51 -3.42 -2.59 -0.22
CA HIS A 51 -3.60 -1.17 -0.50
C HIS A 51 -2.23 -0.53 -0.67
N ARG A 52 -2.07 0.24 -1.75
CA ARG A 52 -0.87 1.02 -2.04
C ARG A 52 -1.14 2.49 -1.79
N TYR A 53 -0.32 3.09 -0.94
CA TYR A 53 -0.33 4.51 -0.63
C TYR A 53 0.96 5.15 -1.13
N SER A 54 0.92 6.45 -1.46
CA SER A 54 2.16 7.18 -1.73
C SER A 54 2.87 7.45 -0.41
N LYS A 55 4.20 7.31 -0.39
CA LYS A 55 5.02 7.78 0.73
C LYS A 55 4.88 9.29 0.94
N ASP A 56 4.54 10.06 -0.09
CA ASP A 56 4.25 11.51 0.05
C ASP A 56 2.94 11.76 0.82
N GLN A 57 2.01 10.80 0.85
CA GLN A 57 0.81 10.88 1.69
C GLN A 57 1.13 10.57 3.16
N ARG A 58 2.34 10.11 3.47
CA ARG A 58 2.81 9.86 4.83
C ARG A 58 3.15 11.19 5.47
N SER A 59 2.16 11.75 6.16
CA SER A 59 2.16 13.05 6.83
C SER A 59 1.85 14.27 5.95
N ALA A 60 0.57 14.63 5.93
CA ALA A 60 0.11 16.02 5.80
C ALA A 60 -0.10 16.67 7.20
N ASN A 61 0.54 16.14 8.26
CA ASN A 61 0.31 16.56 9.64
C ASN A 61 1.62 16.84 10.42
N SER A 62 2.65 17.32 9.72
CA SER A 62 3.89 17.85 10.33
C SER A 62 3.82 19.36 10.46
#